data_AF-A0A3D2GM65-F1
#
_entry.id   AF-A0A3D2GM65-F1
#
_cell.length_a   1.000
_cell.length_b   1.000
_cell.length_c   1.000
_cell.angle_alpha   90.00
_cell.angle_beta   90.00
_cell.angle_gamma   90.00
#
_symmetry.space_group_name_H-M   'P 1'
#
loop_
_entity.id
_entity.type
_entity.pdbx_description
1 polymer ?
#
loop_
_entity_poly.entity_id
_entity_poly.type
_entity_poly.pdbx_seq_one_letter_code
_entity_poly.pdbx_strand_id
1 'polypeptide(L)'
;MVAGIPGASGLVAWNAFIKDPETQLSNFRKSPNIQRQIDKFTEKFTEFETLDDLVNDREAMYVVLSAFQLEEEINYTARNKKIIEEPYQGEGAEGSLVNILIDQRYRDMAETFGYAGRGDLVFASTPVMNEIIDRFVINEFEKSLGESNPGLRE
;
A
#
# COMPACT_ATOMS: atom_id res chain seq x y z
N MET A 1 12.47 -7.04 16.94
CA MET A 1 13.17 -6.35 15.84
C MET A 1 12.11 -5.96 14.85
N VAL A 2 11.83 -4.66 14.72
CA VAL A 2 10.83 -4.17 13.75
C VAL A 2 11.49 -4.25 12.38
N ALA A 3 11.00 -5.17 11.53
CA ALA A 3 11.40 -5.21 10.13
C ALA A 3 10.99 -3.86 9.51
N GLY A 4 11.99 -3.13 9.01
CA GLY A 4 11.78 -1.80 8.44
C GLY A 4 10.86 -1.88 7.24
N ILE A 5 9.74 -1.17 7.30
CA ILE A 5 8.86 -0.90 6.17
C ILE A 5 9.68 -0.05 5.18
N PRO A 6 9.98 -0.56 3.96
CA PRO A 6 10.58 0.26 2.91
C PRO A 6 9.64 1.44 2.61
N GLY A 7 10.17 2.66 2.74
CA GLY A 7 9.38 3.90 2.85
C GLY A 7 9.74 4.78 4.07
N ALA A 8 10.55 4.24 4.99
CA ALA A 8 10.99 4.90 6.24
C ALA A 8 11.74 6.25 6.11
N SER A 9 11.93 6.80 4.91
CA SER A 9 12.49 8.15 4.72
C SER A 9 11.61 9.22 5.38
N GLY A 10 10.28 9.05 5.36
CA GLY A 10 9.33 9.96 6.02
C GLY A 10 9.30 9.83 7.55
N LEU A 11 9.38 8.60 8.06
CA LEU A 11 9.29 8.28 9.50
C LEU A 11 10.45 8.87 10.34
N VAL A 12 11.62 9.11 9.75
CA VAL A 12 12.76 9.74 10.46
C VAL A 12 12.57 11.26 10.59
N ALA A 13 12.02 11.92 9.57
CA ALA A 13 11.64 13.33 9.66
C ALA A 13 10.44 13.52 10.62
N TRP A 14 9.48 12.60 10.59
CA TRP A 14 8.26 12.59 11.42
C TRP A 14 8.52 12.77 12.93
N ASN A 15 9.45 11.99 13.49
CA ASN A 15 9.78 12.04 14.93
C ASN A 15 10.50 13.33 15.36
N ALA A 16 11.14 14.04 14.43
CA ALA A 16 11.90 15.25 14.74
C ALA A 16 10.99 16.49 14.84
N PHE A 17 9.86 16.51 14.14
CA PHE A 17 9.01 17.70 14.01
C PHE A 17 7.65 17.60 14.72
N ILE A 18 7.14 16.39 14.97
CA ILE A 18 5.81 16.19 15.55
C ILE A 18 5.92 15.76 17.01
N LYS A 19 5.26 16.52 17.90
CA LYS A 19 5.09 16.13 19.30
C LYS A 19 4.04 15.01 19.38
N ASP A 20 4.45 13.85 19.90
CA ASP A 20 3.61 12.66 20.07
C ASP A 20 2.99 12.12 18.76
N PRO A 21 3.84 11.64 17.83
CA PRO A 21 3.44 11.18 16.51
C PRO A 21 2.45 10.02 16.52
N GLU A 22 2.60 9.08 17.46
CA GLU A 22 1.75 7.89 17.58
C GLU A 22 0.30 8.26 17.95
N THR A 23 0.11 9.17 18.90
CA THR A 23 -1.24 9.66 19.27
C THR A 23 -1.91 10.37 18.10
N GLN A 24 -1.17 11.18 17.34
CA GLN A 24 -1.72 11.88 16.18
C GLN A 24 -2.14 10.91 15.06
N LEU A 25 -1.30 9.93 14.75
CA LEU A 25 -1.62 8.87 13.79
C LEU A 25 -2.86 8.07 14.26
N SER A 26 -2.93 7.72 15.55
CA SER A 26 -4.09 7.02 16.13
C SER A 26 -5.39 7.82 16.00
N ASN A 27 -5.32 9.15 16.21
CA ASN A 27 -6.47 10.04 16.04
C ASN A 27 -6.85 10.20 14.57
N PHE A 28 -5.86 10.31 13.68
CA PHE A 28 -6.07 10.42 12.24
C PHE A 28 -6.75 9.16 11.67
N ARG A 29 -6.30 7.97 12.08
CA ARG A 29 -6.94 6.68 11.73
C ARG A 29 -8.44 6.67 12.06
N LYS A 30 -8.82 7.28 13.18
CA LYS A 30 -10.21 7.37 13.66
C LYS A 30 -11.02 8.49 12.99
N SER A 31 -10.40 9.31 12.13
CA SER A 31 -11.12 10.37 11.43
C SER A 31 -12.21 9.75 10.53
N PRO A 32 -13.40 10.37 10.42
CA PRO A 32 -14.53 9.75 9.72
C PRO A 32 -14.25 9.35 8.26
N ASN A 33 -13.42 10.13 7.55
CA ASN A 33 -13.08 9.84 6.16
C ASN A 33 -12.09 8.68 6.01
N ILE A 34 -11.11 8.57 6.91
CA ILE A 34 -10.14 7.47 6.89
C ILE A 34 -10.81 6.18 7.35
N GLN A 35 -11.57 6.22 8.45
CA GLN A 35 -12.29 5.06 8.95
C GLN A 35 -13.24 4.48 7.89
N ARG A 36 -13.99 5.33 7.17
CA ARG A 36 -14.88 4.88 6.08
C ARG A 36 -14.12 4.17 4.95
N GLN A 37 -12.92 4.62 4.60
CA GLN A 37 -12.11 3.97 3.56
C GLN A 37 -11.57 2.63 4.05
N ILE A 38 -11.12 2.56 5.31
CA ILE A 38 -10.69 1.31 5.95
C ILE A 38 -11.84 0.30 5.99
N ASP A 39 -13.03 0.71 6.42
CA ASP A 39 -14.19 -0.17 6.55
C ASP A 39 -14.60 -0.74 5.18
N LYS A 40 -14.73 0.13 4.17
CA LYS A 40 -15.05 -0.27 2.79
C LYS A 40 -13.99 -1.19 2.19
N PHE A 41 -12.71 -0.89 2.41
CA PHE A 41 -11.63 -1.73 1.91
C PHE A 41 -11.66 -3.10 2.59
N THR A 42 -11.86 -3.14 3.91
CA THR A 42 -11.95 -4.37 4.69
C THR A 42 -13.10 -5.26 4.20
N GLU A 43 -14.29 -4.67 4.02
CA GLU A 43 -15.48 -5.36 3.49
C GLU A 43 -15.17 -6.00 2.12
N LYS A 44 -14.75 -5.17 1.15
CA LYS A 44 -14.48 -5.62 -0.21
C LYS A 44 -13.33 -6.63 -0.30
N PHE A 45 -12.25 -6.40 0.43
CA PHE A 45 -11.06 -7.26 0.39
C PHE A 45 -11.40 -8.69 0.84
N THR A 46 -12.32 -8.84 1.81
CA THR A 46 -12.79 -10.18 2.23
C THR A 46 -13.71 -10.87 1.23
N GLU A 47 -14.28 -10.13 0.28
CA GLU A 47 -15.15 -10.65 -0.79
C GLU A 47 -14.37 -10.99 -2.07
N PHE A 48 -13.16 -10.48 -2.24
CA PHE A 48 -12.36 -10.73 -3.44
C PHE A 48 -11.82 -12.15 -3.50
N GLU A 49 -12.20 -12.86 -4.56
CA GLU A 49 -11.73 -14.23 -4.82
C GLU A 49 -10.53 -14.24 -5.76
N THR A 50 -10.42 -13.22 -6.63
CA THR A 50 -9.42 -13.15 -7.68
C THR A 50 -8.65 -11.82 -7.64
N LEU A 51 -7.46 -11.82 -8.26
CA LEU A 51 -6.73 -10.58 -8.51
C LEU A 51 -7.55 -9.63 -9.40
N ASP A 52 -8.39 -10.17 -10.30
CA ASP A 52 -9.26 -9.39 -11.15
C ASP A 52 -10.32 -8.62 -10.35
N ASP A 53 -10.87 -9.21 -9.28
CA ASP A 53 -11.82 -8.51 -8.41
C ASP A 53 -11.17 -7.30 -7.74
N LEU A 54 -9.94 -7.48 -7.23
CA LEU A 54 -9.18 -6.38 -6.64
C LEU A 54 -8.88 -5.28 -7.66
N VAL A 55 -8.24 -5.62 -8.79
CA VAL A 55 -7.74 -4.59 -9.72
C VAL A 55 -8.84 -3.84 -10.45
N ASN A 56 -10.03 -4.43 -10.56
CA ASN A 56 -11.20 -3.78 -11.15
C ASN A 56 -11.97 -2.92 -10.13
N ASP A 57 -11.79 -3.11 -8.83
CA ASP A 57 -12.33 -2.21 -7.82
C ASP A 57 -11.42 -0.99 -7.62
N ARG A 58 -11.83 0.13 -8.20
CA ARG A 58 -11.05 1.37 -8.15
C ARG A 58 -10.85 1.92 -6.73
N GLU A 59 -11.83 1.75 -5.84
CA GLU A 59 -11.70 2.23 -4.46
C GLU A 59 -10.69 1.37 -3.69
N ALA A 60 -10.73 0.05 -3.85
CA ALA A 60 -9.78 -0.86 -3.23
C ALA A 60 -8.36 -0.67 -3.79
N MET A 61 -8.23 -0.53 -5.11
CA MET A 61 -6.93 -0.23 -5.74
C MET A 61 -6.36 1.11 -5.31
N TYR A 62 -7.19 2.12 -5.03
CA TYR A 62 -6.70 3.37 -4.46
C TYR A 62 -6.02 3.14 -3.11
N VAL A 63 -6.65 2.38 -2.21
CA VAL A 63 -6.09 2.04 -0.89
C VAL A 63 -4.78 1.27 -1.04
N VAL A 64 -4.75 0.25 -1.90
CA VAL A 64 -3.54 -0.53 -2.18
C VAL A 64 -2.43 0.36 -2.72
N LEU A 65 -2.69 1.15 -3.76
CA LEU A 65 -1.67 2.00 -4.37
C LEU A 65 -1.19 3.09 -3.40
N SER A 66 -2.08 3.68 -2.61
CA SER A 66 -1.72 4.67 -1.59
C SER A 66 -0.85 4.07 -0.48
N ALA A 67 -1.08 2.80 -0.10
CA ALA A 67 -0.20 2.08 0.82
C ALA A 67 1.25 1.96 0.31
N PHE A 68 1.47 2.03 -1.01
CA PHE A 68 2.79 1.98 -1.62
C PHE A 68 3.19 3.31 -2.30
N GLN A 69 2.45 4.41 -2.07
CA GLN A 69 2.70 5.73 -2.67
C GLN A 69 2.66 5.75 -4.22
N LEU A 70 1.86 4.86 -4.81
CA LEU A 70 1.70 4.65 -6.25
C LEU A 70 0.33 5.14 -6.76
N GLU A 71 -0.29 6.13 -6.11
CA GLU A 71 -1.66 6.57 -6.41
C GLU A 71 -1.81 7.14 -7.82
N GLU A 72 -0.74 7.73 -8.35
CA GLU A 72 -0.67 8.21 -9.73
C GLU A 72 -0.88 7.06 -10.74
N GLU A 73 -0.68 5.82 -10.30
CA GLU A 73 -0.78 4.63 -11.13
C GLU A 73 -2.19 4.04 -11.22
N ILE A 74 -3.18 4.68 -10.60
CA ILE A 74 -4.57 4.20 -10.52
C ILE A 74 -5.22 3.97 -11.90
N ASN A 75 -4.72 4.62 -12.95
CA ASN A 75 -5.25 4.49 -14.31
C ASN A 75 -4.59 3.38 -15.13
N TYR A 76 -3.55 2.72 -14.62
CA TYR A 76 -2.81 1.67 -15.33
C TYR A 76 -3.18 0.27 -14.82
N THR A 77 -4.49 -0.05 -14.79
CA THR A 77 -5.03 -1.30 -14.24
C THR A 77 -4.30 -2.55 -14.73
N ALA A 78 -4.08 -2.69 -16.04
CA ALA A 78 -3.40 -3.85 -16.61
C ALA A 78 -1.93 -3.97 -16.15
N ARG A 79 -1.24 -2.84 -15.97
CA ARG A 79 0.14 -2.84 -15.48
C ARG A 79 0.18 -3.20 -14.00
N ASN A 80 -0.73 -2.65 -13.19
CA ASN A 80 -0.82 -2.96 -11.76
C ASN A 80 -1.18 -4.43 -11.53
N LYS A 81 -2.13 -4.97 -12.33
CA LYS A 81 -2.41 -6.41 -12.36
C LYS A 81 -1.14 -7.19 -12.61
N LYS A 82 -0.43 -6.90 -13.71
CA LYS A 82 0.80 -7.61 -14.08
C LYS A 82 1.89 -7.56 -13.00
N ILE A 83 2.06 -6.41 -12.35
CA ILE A 83 3.03 -6.23 -11.25
C ILE A 83 2.69 -7.14 -10.06
N ILE A 84 1.43 -7.20 -9.66
CA ILE A 84 0.98 -8.06 -8.55
C ILE A 84 1.05 -9.53 -8.98
N GLU A 85 0.72 -9.83 -10.24
CA GLU A 85 0.60 -11.18 -10.77
C GLU A 85 1.95 -11.91 -10.91
N GLU A 86 2.99 -11.18 -11.31
CA GLU A 86 4.28 -11.77 -11.64
C GLU A 86 5.17 -12.05 -10.41
N PRO A 87 6.06 -13.06 -10.47
CA PRO A 87 6.96 -13.38 -9.38
C PRO A 87 7.99 -12.28 -9.14
N TYR A 88 8.06 -11.79 -7.90
CA TYR A 88 9.13 -10.87 -7.46
C TYR A 88 10.41 -11.63 -7.07
N GLN A 89 10.30 -12.92 -6.71
CA GLN A 89 11.41 -13.80 -6.34
C GLN A 89 11.16 -15.24 -6.81
N GLY A 90 12.23 -16.06 -6.84
CA GLY A 90 12.15 -17.46 -7.24
C GLY A 90 12.23 -17.68 -8.76
N GLU A 91 11.78 -18.84 -9.22
CA GLU A 91 11.79 -19.20 -10.64
C GLU A 91 10.90 -18.24 -11.45
N GLY A 92 11.39 -17.78 -12.60
CA GLY A 92 10.69 -16.83 -13.45
C GLY A 92 10.77 -15.36 -13.01
N ALA A 93 11.36 -15.08 -11.84
CA ALA A 93 11.48 -13.70 -11.34
C ALA A 93 12.46 -12.85 -12.16
N GLU A 94 13.55 -13.41 -12.69
CA GLU A 94 14.58 -12.61 -13.40
C GLU A 94 14.03 -11.81 -14.60
N GLY A 95 12.96 -12.29 -15.23
CA GLY A 95 12.30 -11.65 -16.38
C GLY A 95 10.98 -10.94 -16.05
N SER A 96 10.56 -10.88 -14.78
CA SER A 96 9.29 -10.26 -14.41
C SER A 96 9.36 -8.73 -14.51
N LEU A 97 8.23 -8.11 -14.86
CA LEU A 97 8.03 -6.67 -14.92
C LEU A 97 8.46 -6.00 -13.62
N VAL A 98 8.10 -6.58 -12.48
CA VAL A 98 8.47 -6.03 -11.16
C VAL A 98 9.99 -5.99 -10.93
N ASN A 99 10.75 -6.89 -11.57
CA ASN A 99 12.21 -6.92 -11.50
C ASN A 99 12.89 -6.06 -12.57
N ILE A 100 12.15 -5.68 -13.61
CA ILE A 100 12.60 -4.77 -14.67
C ILE A 100 12.38 -3.30 -14.27
N LEU A 101 11.33 -3.01 -13.50
CA LEU A 101 11.01 -1.66 -13.04
C LEU A 101 12.08 -1.15 -12.06
N ILE A 102 12.51 0.10 -12.25
CA ILE A 102 13.54 0.75 -11.41
C ILE A 102 12.97 1.13 -10.04
N ASP A 103 11.68 1.47 -9.99
CA ASP A 103 11.03 1.93 -8.77
C ASP A 103 10.72 0.73 -7.85
N GLN A 104 11.40 0.71 -6.71
CA GLN A 104 11.31 -0.34 -5.70
C GLN A 104 9.90 -0.50 -5.12
N ARG A 105 9.06 0.54 -5.15
CA ARG A 105 7.69 0.51 -4.59
C ARG A 105 6.82 -0.55 -5.27
N TYR A 106 7.06 -0.83 -6.55
CA TYR A 106 6.36 -1.91 -7.26
C TYR A 106 6.76 -3.29 -6.74
N ARG A 107 8.04 -3.47 -6.38
CA ARG A 107 8.53 -4.71 -5.77
C ARG A 107 7.93 -4.90 -4.39
N ASP A 108 7.92 -3.85 -3.57
CA ASP A 108 7.35 -3.90 -2.24
C ASP A 108 5.86 -4.27 -2.30
N MET A 109 5.11 -3.70 -3.26
CA MET A 109 3.71 -4.06 -3.51
C MET A 109 3.57 -5.54 -3.89
N ALA A 110 4.33 -6.03 -4.88
CA ALA A 110 4.26 -7.43 -5.31
C ALA A 110 4.67 -8.41 -4.19
N GLU A 111 5.64 -8.02 -3.37
CA GLU A 111 6.10 -8.79 -2.21
C GLU A 111 5.02 -8.91 -1.14
N THR A 112 4.37 -7.81 -0.76
CA THR A 112 3.27 -7.81 0.23
C THR A 112 2.10 -8.69 -0.22
N PHE A 113 1.75 -8.67 -1.51
CA PHE A 113 0.73 -9.59 -2.02
C PHE A 113 1.20 -11.03 -2.13
N GLY A 114 2.51 -11.31 -2.15
CA GLY A 114 3.05 -12.67 -2.16
C GLY A 114 2.54 -13.56 -3.31
N TYR A 115 1.96 -12.98 -4.36
CA TYR A 115 1.10 -13.69 -5.29
C TYR A 115 1.89 -14.62 -6.22
N ALA A 116 3.13 -14.28 -6.57
CA ALA A 116 4.19 -15.16 -7.11
C ALA A 116 3.74 -16.31 -8.05
N GLY A 117 2.72 -16.09 -8.90
CA GLY A 117 2.15 -17.10 -9.78
C GLY A 117 1.50 -18.32 -9.10
N ARG A 118 1.17 -18.27 -7.80
CA ARG A 118 0.62 -19.43 -7.05
C ARG A 118 -0.86 -19.71 -7.30
N GLY A 119 -1.54 -18.90 -8.12
CA GLY A 119 -2.94 -19.10 -8.51
C GLY A 119 -3.97 -18.81 -7.42
N ASP A 120 -3.65 -19.07 -6.15
CA ASP A 120 -4.64 -19.08 -5.07
C ASP A 120 -4.34 -18.07 -3.94
N LEU A 121 -5.26 -17.10 -3.78
CA LEU A 121 -5.78 -16.50 -2.54
C LEU A 121 -4.81 -15.92 -1.50
N VAL A 122 -3.95 -14.96 -1.86
CA VAL A 122 -3.38 -14.05 -0.84
C VAL A 122 -4.35 -12.92 -0.45
N PHE A 123 -5.42 -12.70 -1.23
CA PHE A 123 -6.48 -11.72 -0.93
C PHE A 123 -7.34 -12.07 0.29
N ALA A 124 -7.25 -13.28 0.83
CA ALA A 124 -8.00 -13.67 2.03
C ALA A 124 -7.18 -13.60 3.34
N SER A 125 -5.90 -13.18 3.28
CA SER A 125 -5.08 -13.16 4.49
C SER A 125 -5.25 -11.86 5.27
N THR A 126 -5.78 -11.97 6.49
CA THR A 126 -5.88 -10.85 7.44
C THR A 126 -4.55 -10.10 7.66
N PRO A 127 -3.37 -10.76 7.70
CA PRO A 127 -2.10 -10.06 7.82
C PRO A 127 -1.81 -9.09 6.68
N VAL A 128 -2.04 -9.50 5.42
CA VAL A 128 -1.79 -8.65 4.25
C VAL A 128 -2.76 -7.47 4.23
N MET A 129 -4.03 -7.71 4.52
CA MET A 129 -5.03 -6.63 4.61
C MET A 129 -4.64 -5.58 5.66
N ASN A 130 -4.24 -6.02 6.85
CA ASN A 130 -3.81 -5.12 7.93
C ASN A 130 -2.55 -4.34 7.55
N GLU A 131 -1.57 -4.99 6.92
CA GLU A 131 -0.36 -4.31 6.45
C GLU A 131 -0.69 -3.20 5.42
N ILE A 132 -1.57 -3.49 4.46
CA ILE A 132 -2.03 -2.50 3.47
C ILE A 132 -2.74 -1.34 4.18
N ILE A 133 -3.65 -1.61 5.11
CA ILE A 133 -4.38 -0.59 5.86
C ILE A 133 -3.41 0.30 6.66
N ASP A 134 -2.44 -0.29 7.35
CA ASP A 134 -1.51 0.48 8.19
C ASP A 134 -0.63 1.39 7.34
N ARG A 135 -0.09 0.87 6.23
CA ARG A 135 0.68 1.65 5.25
C ARG A 135 -0.15 2.77 4.61
N PHE A 136 -1.40 2.48 4.23
CA PHE A 136 -2.35 3.47 3.70
C PHE A 136 -2.56 4.62 4.68
N VAL A 137 -2.86 4.31 5.95
CA VAL A 137 -3.11 5.33 6.98
C VAL A 137 -1.87 6.18 7.22
N ILE A 138 -0.68 5.58 7.23
CA ILE A 138 0.59 6.31 7.36
C ILE A 138 0.76 7.30 6.21
N ASN A 139 0.60 6.83 4.96
CA ASN A 139 0.77 7.68 3.79
C ASN A 139 -0.25 8.83 3.73
N GLU A 140 -1.53 8.55 3.98
CA GLU A 140 -2.56 9.60 4.01
C GLU A 140 -2.33 10.61 5.15
N PHE A 141 -1.76 10.16 6.27
CA PHE A 141 -1.38 11.07 7.35
C PHE A 141 -0.22 11.98 6.92
N GLU A 142 0.84 11.43 6.33
CA GLU A 142 1.98 12.19 5.79
C GLU A 142 1.53 13.24 4.77
N LYS A 143 0.62 12.88 3.87
CA LYS A 143 0.00 13.80 2.91
C LYS A 143 -0.75 14.94 3.61
N SER A 144 -1.57 14.64 4.61
CA SER A 144 -2.35 15.66 5.34
C SER A 144 -1.46 16.68 6.04
N LEU A 145 -0.29 16.26 6.51
CA LEU A 145 0.72 17.13 7.12
C LEU A 145 1.40 18.02 6.08
N GLY A 146 1.73 17.49 4.90
CA GLY A 146 2.32 18.26 3.80
C GLY A 146 1.36 19.28 3.18
N GLU A 147 0.06 18.99 3.15
CA GLU A 147 -0.97 19.97 2.76
C GLU A 147 -1.11 21.10 3.78
N SER A 148 -0.99 20.77 5.07
CA SER A 148 -1.04 21.74 6.17
C SER A 148 0.24 22.58 6.29
N ASN A 149 1.37 22.06 5.81
CA ASN A 149 2.69 22.70 5.87
C ASN A 149 3.47 22.53 4.54
N PRO A 150 3.37 23.48 3.60
CA PRO A 150 4.07 23.42 2.31
C PRO A 150 5.59 23.25 2.39
N GLY A 151 6.22 23.62 3.51
CA GLY A 151 7.67 23.52 3.73
C GLY A 151 8.20 22.12 4.11
N LEU A 152 7.35 21.09 4.12
CA LEU A 152 7.76 19.69 4.35
C LEU A 152 7.96 18.88 3.04
N ARG A 153 7.75 19.51 1.87
CA ARG A 153 8.07 18.94 0.55
C ARG A 153 9.41 19.50 0.05
N GLU A 154 10.52 19.17 0.72
CA GLU A 154 11.87 19.40 0.18
C GLU A 154 12.70 18.12 0.25
#